data_AF-A0AA96W567-F1
#
_entry.id   AF-A0AA96W567-F1
#
_cell.length_a   1.000
_cell.length_b   1.000
_cell.length_c   1.000
_cell.angle_alpha   90.00
_cell.angle_beta   90.00
_cell.angle_gamma   90.00
#
_symmetry.space_group_name_H-M   'P 1'
#
loop_
_entity.id
_entity.type
_entity.pdbx_description
1 polymer ?
#
loop_
_entity_poly.entity_id
_entity_poly.type
_entity_poly.pdbx_seq_one_letter_code
_entity_poly.pdbx_strand_id
1 'polypeptide(L)'
;MDVFGVHHDLTAEYEAFTSSLVAVRGRDIESHLAAERERKTRWPDPKLALNPTFRSGGTVASMCDDGLLHPLCRDYFRHKKHPQDPGSRTLSLHRHQREPSPRRTVGTPTCSPQARVPARA
;
A
#
# COMPACT_ATOMS: atom_id res chain seq x y z
N MET A 1 -21.42 1.20 -9.56
CA MET A 1 -21.11 2.29 -8.60
C MET A 1 -19.87 2.97 -9.13
N ASP A 2 -19.98 4.23 -9.54
CA ASP A 2 -18.90 4.98 -10.17
C ASP A 2 -18.08 5.71 -9.11
N VAL A 3 -16.88 5.21 -8.84
CA VAL A 3 -15.96 5.76 -7.84
C VAL A 3 -15.48 7.16 -8.21
N PHE A 4 -15.43 7.50 -9.51
CA PHE A 4 -15.00 8.81 -9.98
C PHE A 4 -16.10 9.84 -9.82
N GLY A 5 -17.35 9.47 -10.12
CA GLY A 5 -18.52 10.29 -9.84
C GLY A 5 -18.65 10.65 -8.36
N VAL A 6 -18.53 9.68 -7.46
CA VAL A 6 -18.59 9.94 -6.00
C VAL A 6 -17.48 10.89 -5.55
N HIS A 7 -16.26 10.75 -6.07
CA HIS A 7 -15.15 11.65 -5.75
C HIS A 7 -15.40 13.09 -6.24
N HIS A 8 -15.92 13.23 -7.45
CA HIS A 8 -16.28 14.53 -8.02
C HIS A 8 -17.34 15.22 -7.16
N ASP A 9 -18.42 14.51 -6.85
CA ASP A 9 -19.54 15.05 -6.09
C ASP A 9 -19.13 15.47 -4.67
N LEU A 10 -18.34 14.64 -3.99
CA LEU A 10 -17.80 14.95 -2.67
C LEU A 10 -16.90 16.20 -2.68
N THR A 11 -16.04 16.32 -3.70
CA THR A 11 -15.13 17.46 -3.82
C THR A 11 -15.90 18.75 -4.06
N ALA A 12 -16.91 18.72 -4.94
CA ALA A 12 -17.77 19.87 -5.22
C ALA A 12 -18.55 20.33 -3.98
N GLU A 13 -19.11 19.39 -3.22
CA GLU A 13 -19.89 19.70 -2.02
C GLU A 13 -19.01 20.28 -0.89
N TYR A 14 -17.81 19.73 -0.70
CA TYR A 14 -16.87 20.26 0.29
C TYR A 14 -16.31 21.64 -0.10
N GLU A 15 -16.09 21.90 -1.39
CA GLU A 15 -15.71 23.21 -1.89
C GLU A 15 -16.81 24.25 -1.66
N ALA A 16 -18.07 23.91 -1.96
CA ALA A 16 -19.21 24.77 -1.70
C ALA A 16 -19.33 25.09 -0.21
N PHE A 17 -19.21 24.09 0.65
CA PHE A 17 -19.25 24.25 2.10
C PHE A 17 -18.15 25.21 2.59
N THR A 18 -16.89 24.96 2.24
CA THR A 18 -15.76 25.78 2.73
C THR A 18 -15.78 27.21 2.20
N SER A 19 -16.23 27.41 0.97
CA SER A 19 -16.34 28.75 0.38
C SER A 19 -17.48 29.59 0.98
N SER A 20 -18.52 28.95 1.50
CA SER A 20 -19.63 29.65 2.17
C SER A 20 -19.23 30.32 3.49
N LEU A 21 -18.12 29.90 4.11
CA LEU A 21 -17.68 30.40 5.42
C LEU A 21 -17.01 31.77 5.37
N VAL A 22 -16.55 32.23 4.20
CA VAL A 22 -15.78 33.48 4.06
C VAL A 22 -16.29 34.28 2.87
N ALA A 23 -16.84 35.47 3.13
CA ALA A 23 -17.23 36.42 2.10
C ALA A 23 -16.01 37.25 1.66
N VAL A 24 -15.51 37.00 0.45
CA VAL A 24 -14.40 37.75 -0.15
C VAL A 24 -14.92 39.07 -0.71
N ARG A 25 -14.37 40.20 -0.27
CA ARG A 25 -14.79 41.55 -0.71
C ARG A 25 -13.89 42.16 -1.81
N GLY A 26 -12.67 41.62 -1.97
CA GLY A 26 -11.70 42.07 -2.97
C GLY A 26 -11.84 41.30 -4.27
N ARG A 27 -12.06 42.02 -5.39
CA ARG A 27 -12.17 41.41 -6.73
C ARG A 27 -10.89 40.71 -7.18
N ASP A 28 -9.75 41.23 -6.76
CA ASP A 28 -8.42 40.64 -6.97
C ASP A 28 -8.27 39.29 -6.26
N ILE A 29 -8.67 39.23 -4.99
CA ILE A 29 -8.63 38.01 -4.18
C ILE A 29 -9.61 36.97 -4.73
N GLU A 30 -10.81 37.40 -5.13
CA GLU A 30 -11.82 36.53 -5.74
C GLU A 30 -11.32 35.92 -7.06
N SER A 31 -10.72 36.74 -7.92
CA SER A 31 -10.12 36.28 -9.18
C SER A 31 -8.98 35.28 -8.94
N HIS A 32 -8.13 35.54 -7.94
CA HIS A 32 -7.05 34.62 -7.58
C HIS A 32 -7.60 33.27 -7.07
N LEU A 33 -8.62 33.29 -6.22
CA LEU A 33 -9.24 32.06 -5.71
C LEU A 33 -9.96 31.27 -6.81
N ALA A 34 -10.57 31.93 -7.79
CA ALA A 34 -11.16 31.28 -8.95
C ALA A 34 -10.09 30.56 -9.80
N ALA A 35 -8.95 31.23 -10.06
CA ALA A 35 -7.84 30.63 -10.80
C ALA A 35 -7.22 29.42 -10.06
N GLU A 36 -7.10 29.48 -8.73
CA GLU A 36 -6.62 28.35 -7.92
C GLU A 36 -7.58 27.16 -7.91
N ARG A 37 -8.89 27.40 -8.00
CA ARG A 37 -9.90 26.33 -8.16
C ARG A 37 -9.76 25.64 -9.51
N GLU A 38 -9.62 26.41 -10.58
CA GLU A 38 -9.44 25.87 -11.94
C GLU A 38 -8.16 25.06 -12.08
N ARG A 39 -7.08 25.49 -11.41
CA ARG A 39 -5.81 24.73 -11.33
C ARG A 39 -5.91 23.43 -10.54
N LYS A 40 -7.02 23.17 -9.84
CA LYS A 40 -7.18 22.02 -8.93
C LYS A 40 -6.05 21.91 -7.90
N THR A 41 -5.49 23.04 -7.46
CA THR A 41 -4.32 23.05 -6.56
C THR A 41 -4.64 22.40 -5.21
N ARG A 42 -5.86 22.63 -4.70
CA ARG A 42 -6.33 22.06 -3.42
C ARG A 42 -6.84 20.63 -3.54
N TRP A 43 -7.42 20.30 -4.69
CA TRP A 43 -8.11 19.03 -4.95
C TRP A 43 -7.63 18.44 -6.28
N PRO A 44 -6.37 17.96 -6.35
CA PRO A 44 -5.84 17.41 -7.58
C PRO A 44 -6.65 16.20 -8.01
N ASP A 45 -6.73 15.98 -9.33
CA ASP A 45 -7.43 14.83 -9.88
C ASP A 45 -6.97 13.53 -9.21
N PRO A 46 -7.91 12.60 -8.94
CA PRO A 46 -7.58 11.37 -8.26
C PRO A 46 -6.53 10.66 -9.10
N LYS A 47 -5.34 10.45 -8.52
CA LYS A 47 -4.29 9.71 -9.21
C LYS A 47 -4.82 8.32 -9.47
N LEU A 48 -5.15 8.04 -10.72
CA LEU A 48 -5.43 6.69 -11.19
C LEU A 48 -4.11 5.93 -11.14
N ALA A 49 -3.78 5.42 -9.95
CA ALA A 49 -2.68 4.50 -9.80
C ALA A 49 -3.08 3.22 -10.53
N LEU A 50 -2.77 3.15 -11.82
CA LEU A 50 -2.47 1.88 -12.47
C LEU A 50 -1.39 1.28 -11.58
N ASN A 51 -1.78 0.36 -10.72
CA ASN A 51 -0.92 -0.25 -9.72
C ASN A 51 -0.34 -1.51 -10.39
N PRO A 52 0.79 -1.42 -11.12
CA PRO A 52 1.44 -2.60 -11.70
C PRO A 52 1.91 -3.58 -10.62
N THR A 53 1.89 -3.14 -9.36
CA THR A 53 2.26 -3.88 -8.17
C THR A 53 1.21 -4.93 -7.79
N PHE A 54 0.03 -4.94 -8.43
CA PHE A 54 -0.92 -6.08 -8.43
C PHE A 54 -0.59 -7.21 -9.42
N ARG A 55 0.44 -7.07 -10.27
CA ARG A 55 0.86 -8.19 -11.13
C ARG A 55 1.17 -9.43 -10.29
N SER A 56 0.69 -10.58 -10.74
CA SER A 56 0.99 -11.87 -10.11
C SER A 56 2.51 -12.07 -10.03
N GLY A 57 3.01 -12.29 -8.82
CA GLY A 57 4.42 -12.48 -8.49
C GLY A 57 4.83 -13.96 -8.40
N GLY A 58 3.91 -14.90 -8.67
CA GLY A 58 4.11 -16.34 -8.50
C GLY A 58 3.45 -16.89 -7.24
N THR A 59 3.63 -18.18 -6.97
CA THR A 59 3.10 -18.83 -5.76
C THR A 59 4.20 -19.03 -4.72
N VAL A 60 3.82 -19.21 -3.45
CA VAL A 60 4.80 -19.53 -2.41
C VAL A 60 5.56 -20.84 -2.73
N ALA A 61 4.90 -21.81 -3.38
CA ALA A 61 5.58 -23.03 -3.85
C ALA A 61 6.70 -22.72 -4.85
N SER A 62 6.42 -21.92 -5.89
CA SER A 62 7.44 -21.57 -6.88
C SER A 62 8.59 -20.77 -6.25
N MET A 63 8.32 -19.96 -5.23
CA MET A 63 9.38 -19.22 -4.53
C MET A 63 10.24 -20.09 -3.61
N CYS A 64 9.68 -21.18 -3.06
CA CYS A 64 10.48 -22.19 -2.34
C CYS A 64 11.34 -22.99 -3.31
N ASP A 65 10.80 -23.34 -4.49
CA ASP A 65 11.52 -24.03 -5.55
C ASP A 65 12.65 -23.13 -6.14
N ASP A 66 12.39 -21.83 -6.27
CA ASP A 66 13.39 -20.80 -6.66
C ASP A 66 14.45 -20.52 -5.56
N GLY A 67 14.33 -21.15 -4.37
CA GLY A 67 15.24 -20.95 -3.23
C GLY A 67 15.13 -19.58 -2.53
N LEU A 68 14.10 -18.79 -2.85
CA LEU A 68 13.87 -17.46 -2.26
C LEU A 68 13.21 -17.54 -0.87
N LEU A 69 12.44 -18.59 -0.60
CA LEU A 69 11.77 -18.83 0.67
C LEU A 69 12.23 -20.15 1.29
N HIS A 70 12.19 -20.21 2.62
CA HIS A 70 12.51 -21.43 3.35
C HIS A 70 11.50 -22.54 2.99
N PRO A 71 11.92 -23.81 2.79
CA PRO A 71 11.02 -24.89 2.34
C PRO A 71 9.74 -25.07 3.18
N LEU A 72 9.84 -24.85 4.50
CA LEU A 72 8.69 -24.90 5.42
C LEU A 72 7.60 -23.86 5.10
N CYS A 73 7.92 -22.76 4.41
CA CYS A 73 6.94 -21.76 3.99
C CYS A 73 5.88 -22.39 3.07
N ARG A 74 6.23 -23.42 2.29
CA ARG A 74 5.29 -24.17 1.44
C ARG A 74 4.17 -24.84 2.25
N ASP A 75 4.44 -25.20 3.50
CA ASP A 75 3.50 -25.92 4.36
C ASP A 75 2.62 -24.97 5.18
N TYR A 76 3.17 -23.84 5.61
CA TYR A 76 2.43 -22.86 6.39
C TYR A 76 1.54 -21.95 5.55
N PHE A 77 1.99 -21.53 4.36
CA PHE A 77 1.29 -20.53 3.53
C PHE A 77 0.38 -21.18 2.48
N ARG A 78 -0.66 -21.87 2.97
CA ARG A 78 -1.68 -22.55 2.16
C ARG A 78 -3.07 -21.97 2.40
N HIS A 79 -3.92 -22.06 1.39
CA HIS A 79 -5.31 -21.64 1.49
C HIS A 79 -6.10 -22.64 2.34
N LYS A 80 -6.50 -22.23 3.54
CA LYS A 80 -7.28 -23.05 4.48
C LYS A 80 -8.75 -22.64 4.43
N LYS A 81 -9.68 -23.60 4.34
CA LYS A 81 -11.12 -23.32 4.44
C LYS A 81 -11.65 -23.42 5.88
N HIS A 82 -10.96 -24.17 6.74
CA HIS A 82 -11.26 -24.29 8.17
C HIS A 82 -9.94 -24.46 8.96
N PRO A 83 -9.88 -24.14 10.27
CA PRO A 83 -8.67 -24.29 11.08
C PRO A 83 -7.94 -25.65 10.99
N GLN A 84 -8.65 -26.77 10.82
CA GLN A 84 -8.05 -28.11 10.69
C GLN A 84 -7.72 -28.51 9.24
N ASP A 85 -7.99 -27.65 8.26
CA ASP A 85 -7.69 -27.92 6.85
C ASP A 85 -6.19 -27.72 6.59
N PRO A 86 -5.45 -28.74 6.14
CA PRO A 86 -4.04 -28.58 5.76
C PRO A 86 -3.85 -27.70 4.51
N GLY A 87 -4.91 -27.41 3.76
CA GLY A 87 -4.90 -26.55 2.58
C GLY A 87 -4.25 -27.25 1.37
N SER A 88 -4.90 -27.16 0.21
CA SER A 88 -4.46 -27.87 -1.01
C SER A 88 -3.65 -26.99 -1.98
N ARG A 89 -3.70 -25.67 -1.83
CA ARG A 89 -3.02 -24.72 -2.74
C ARG A 89 -2.23 -23.70 -1.93
N THR A 90 -1.00 -23.43 -2.35
CA THR A 90 -0.17 -22.35 -1.78
C THR A 90 -0.70 -20.98 -2.16
N LEU A 91 -0.46 -19.98 -1.31
CA LEU A 91 -0.85 -18.59 -1.58
C LEU A 91 -0.15 -18.04 -2.84
N SER A 92 -0.89 -17.27 -3.63
CA SER A 92 -0.33 -16.46 -4.72
C SER A 92 0.12 -15.13 -4.16
N LEU A 93 1.35 -14.75 -4.46
CA LEU A 93 1.92 -13.48 -4.05
C LEU A 93 1.87 -12.49 -5.20
N HIS A 94 1.74 -11.21 -4.89
CA HIS A 94 1.87 -10.14 -5.87
C HIS A 94 3.33 -9.70 -6.00
N ARG A 95 3.70 -9.09 -7.13
CA ARG A 95 5.08 -8.68 -7.42
C ARG A 95 5.72 -7.86 -6.30
N HIS A 96 4.97 -6.96 -5.67
CA HIS A 96 5.46 -6.15 -4.55
C HIS A 96 5.72 -6.92 -3.25
N GLN A 97 5.14 -8.11 -3.10
CA GLN A 97 5.40 -9.01 -1.98
C GLN A 97 6.62 -9.89 -2.25
N ARG A 98 7.00 -10.06 -3.53
CA ARG A 98 8.22 -10.77 -3.95
C ARG A 98 9.45 -9.86 -3.90
N GLU A 99 9.30 -8.60 -4.31
CA GLU A 99 10.41 -7.66 -4.32
C GLU A 99 10.80 -7.33 -2.87
N PRO A 100 12.08 -7.47 -2.49
CA PRO A 100 12.54 -6.95 -1.22
C PRO A 100 12.27 -5.45 -1.22
N SER A 101 11.59 -4.95 -0.19
CA SER A 101 11.51 -3.51 0.00
C SER A 101 12.95 -2.98 -0.01
N PRO A 102 13.25 -1.89 -0.74
CA PRO A 102 14.58 -1.31 -0.69
C PRO A 102 14.89 -1.04 0.78
N ARG A 103 15.96 -1.68 1.26
CA ARG A 103 16.45 -1.57 2.63
C ARG A 103 16.58 -0.07 2.90
N ARG A 104 15.65 0.53 3.64
CA ARG A 104 15.93 1.81 4.30
C ARG A 104 17.05 1.46 5.26
N THR A 105 18.25 1.93 4.95
CA THR A 105 19.40 1.99 5.84
C THR A 105 19.03 2.87 7.03
N VAL A 106 18.20 2.33 7.92
CA VAL A 106 18.19 2.74 9.31
C VAL A 106 19.38 2.00 9.90
N GLY A 107 20.32 2.77 10.48
CA GLY A 107 21.60 2.29 10.98
C GLY A 107 21.50 0.92 11.65
N THR A 108 22.42 0.05 11.26
CA THR A 108 22.71 -1.25 11.87
C THR A 108 22.62 -1.20 13.40
N PRO A 109 21.78 -2.02 14.05
CA PRO A 109 22.17 -2.57 15.34
C PRO A 109 23.15 -3.71 15.04
N THR A 110 24.42 -3.50 15.36
CA THR A 110 25.43 -4.55 15.49
C THR A 110 24.87 -5.65 16.39
N CYS A 111 24.53 -6.80 15.81
CA CYS A 111 24.21 -8.00 16.56
C CYS A 111 25.54 -8.66 16.96
N SER A 112 25.98 -8.41 18.19
CA SER A 112 27.10 -9.14 18.81
C SER A 112 26.76 -10.63 18.93
N PRO A 113 27.72 -11.54 18.72
CA PRO A 113 27.49 -12.98 18.86
C PRO A 113 27.49 -13.34 20.35
N GLN A 114 26.34 -13.24 21.01
CA GLN A 114 26.20 -13.67 22.40
C GLN A 114 26.18 -15.20 22.47
N ALA A 115 27.25 -15.72 23.08
CA ALA A 115 27.23 -16.77 24.10
C ALA A 115 26.69 -18.16 23.73
N ARG A 116 27.63 -19.06 23.44
CA ARG A 116 27.49 -20.51 23.72
C ARG A 116 27.19 -20.70 25.21
N VAL A 117 26.08 -21.35 25.52
CA VAL A 117 25.83 -21.97 26.84
C VAL A 117 26.46 -23.38 26.79
N PRO A 118 27.40 -23.73 27.69
CA PRO A 118 27.89 -25.11 27.76
C PRO A 118 26.88 -25.99 28.50
N ALA A 119 26.60 -27.16 27.92
CA ALA A 119 25.95 -28.27 28.60
C ALA A 119 26.82 -28.72 29.78
N ARG A 120 26.24 -28.82 30.97
CA ARG A 120 26.83 -29.53 32.11
C ARG A 120 26.33 -30.97 32.10
N ALA A 121 27.28 -31.87 32.39
CA ALA A 121 27.16 -33.31 32.50
C ALA A 121 26.19 -33.75 33.61
#